data_AF-A0A423ER01-F1
#
_entry.id   AF-A0A423ER01-F1
#
_cell.length_a   1.000
_cell.length_b   1.000
_cell.length_c   1.000
_cell.angle_alpha   90.00
_cell.angle_beta   90.00
_cell.angle_gamma   90.00
#
_symmetry.space_group_name_H-M   'P 1'
#
loop_
_entity.id
_entity.type
_entity.pdbx_description
1 polymer ?
#
loop_
_entity_poly.entity_id
_entity_poly.type
_entity_poly.pdbx_seq_one_letter_code
_entity_poly.pdbx_strand_id
1 'polypeptide(L)'
;MKMYFNGNEFIIAATERLGPEINEMQGFDFAIKGVIADGVTRTYNFPADATGVFWAYERYWGTPYSATGGSLSLSLDSQDRLVGTFSFTGSNGNRSVQVSRGAVDLSGFITEPLTARLPEVTGTGYMDGTVVGGPAPDPTFSATMVTARKIQDPLGSRDYFQVIGRQWDDDIAQTQSLILIVVPVGTTGTRFELSRSSEVRVTYGRVNAYAFAYAISGWITFTSMPETGRAAGSLDCMVQRNEDPPFAIKVNFDISDPVRQP
;
A
#
# COMPACT_ATOMS: atom_id res chain seq x y z
N MET A 1 7.92 -14.02 2.91
CA MET A 1 6.75 -14.61 3.58
C MET A 1 6.98 -14.60 5.09
N LYS A 2 5.92 -14.46 5.88
CA LYS A 2 5.94 -14.17 7.31
C LYS A 2 4.79 -14.88 8.01
N MET A 3 4.97 -15.21 9.29
CA MET A 3 3.88 -15.71 10.14
C MET A 3 3.82 -14.98 11.48
N TYR A 4 2.59 -14.75 11.97
CA TYR A 4 2.32 -14.06 13.23
C TYR A 4 0.92 -14.43 13.75
N PHE A 5 0.65 -14.16 15.02
CA PHE A 5 -0.69 -14.25 15.58
C PHE A 5 -1.35 -12.88 15.63
N ASN A 6 -2.62 -12.80 15.23
CA ASN A 6 -3.48 -11.63 15.44
C ASN A 6 -4.69 -12.08 16.28
N GLY A 7 -4.63 -11.85 17.59
CA GLY A 7 -5.57 -12.45 18.53
C GLY A 7 -5.49 -13.99 18.47
N ASN A 8 -6.61 -14.64 18.13
CA ASN A 8 -6.70 -16.10 18.02
C ASN A 8 -6.47 -16.63 16.59
N GLU A 9 -6.12 -15.76 15.65
CA GLU A 9 -5.88 -16.13 14.26
C GLU A 9 -4.38 -16.23 14.00
N PHE A 10 -3.96 -17.37 13.44
CA PHE A 10 -2.64 -17.57 12.88
C PHE A 10 -2.63 -17.02 11.46
N ILE A 11 -1.75 -16.05 11.20
CA ILE A 11 -1.65 -15.36 9.92
C ILE A 11 -0.38 -15.80 9.19
N ILE A 12 -0.53 -16.13 7.92
CA ILE A 12 0.59 -16.30 6.97
C ILE A 12 0.43 -15.22 5.91
N ALA A 13 1.44 -14.38 5.74
CA ALA A 13 1.44 -13.33 4.72
C ALA A 13 2.68 -13.47 3.83
N ALA A 14 2.48 -13.44 2.53
CA ALA A 14 3.55 -13.47 1.54
C ALA A 14 3.37 -12.37 0.51
N THR A 15 4.49 -11.80 0.11
CA THR A 15 4.58 -10.89 -1.02
C THR A 15 5.68 -11.36 -1.94
N GLU A 16 5.44 -11.19 -3.22
CA GLU A 16 6.40 -11.39 -4.29
C GLU A 16 6.46 -10.11 -5.11
N ARG A 17 7.67 -9.68 -5.42
CA ARG A 17 7.92 -8.59 -6.34
C ARG A 17 8.09 -9.16 -7.74
N LEU A 18 7.27 -8.68 -8.67
CA LEU A 18 7.22 -9.10 -10.07
C LEU A 18 8.16 -8.27 -10.96
N GLY A 19 8.54 -7.06 -10.52
CA GLY A 19 9.41 -6.18 -11.28
C GLY A 19 9.89 -4.95 -10.49
N PRO A 20 10.65 -4.04 -11.13
CA PRO A 20 11.29 -2.90 -10.46
C PRO A 20 10.28 -1.87 -9.91
N GLU A 21 9.02 -1.91 -10.32
CA GLU A 21 8.04 -0.91 -9.90
C GLU A 21 7.34 -1.31 -8.58
N ILE A 22 7.02 -0.34 -7.72
CA ILE A 22 6.32 -0.57 -6.43
C ILE A 22 4.86 -1.09 -6.57
N ASN A 23 4.34 -1.23 -7.80
CA ASN A 23 3.03 -1.83 -8.10
C ASN A 23 3.19 -3.19 -8.81
N GLU A 24 4.40 -3.64 -9.06
CA GLU A 24 4.65 -4.97 -9.60
C GLU A 24 4.83 -5.91 -8.42
N MET A 25 3.73 -6.11 -7.70
CA MET A 25 3.70 -6.99 -6.54
C MET A 25 2.43 -7.83 -6.54
N GLN A 26 2.59 -9.05 -6.07
CA GLN A 26 1.51 -9.93 -5.72
C GLN A 26 1.75 -10.53 -4.35
N GLY A 27 0.73 -11.14 -3.78
CA GLY A 27 0.83 -11.72 -2.47
C GLY A 27 -0.34 -12.62 -2.17
N PHE A 28 -0.23 -13.25 -1.02
CA PHE A 28 -1.33 -13.97 -0.42
C PHE A 28 -1.30 -13.82 1.09
N ASP A 29 -2.50 -13.82 1.65
CA ASP A 29 -2.74 -13.79 3.07
C ASP A 29 -3.66 -14.94 3.44
N PHE A 30 -3.26 -15.71 4.45
CA PHE A 30 -4.07 -16.77 5.04
C PHE A 30 -4.33 -16.45 6.50
N ALA A 31 -5.58 -16.60 6.94
CA ALA A 31 -5.92 -16.57 8.35
C ALA A 31 -6.56 -17.90 8.76
N ILE A 32 -6.02 -18.50 9.82
CA ILE A 32 -6.40 -19.84 10.27
C ILE A 32 -6.65 -19.79 11.77
N LYS A 33 -7.77 -20.35 12.21
CA LYS A 33 -8.11 -20.41 13.65
C LYS A 33 -7.65 -21.73 14.24
N GLY A 34 -7.12 -21.67 15.46
CA GLY A 34 -6.82 -22.87 16.24
C GLY A 34 -5.67 -23.72 15.69
N VAL A 35 -4.64 -23.10 15.12
CA VAL A 35 -3.40 -23.81 14.76
C VAL A 35 -2.71 -24.28 16.04
N ILE A 36 -2.28 -25.54 16.05
CA ILE A 36 -1.61 -26.20 17.19
C ILE A 36 -0.14 -26.44 16.81
N ALA A 37 0.77 -26.05 17.69
CA ALA A 37 2.21 -26.22 17.53
C ALA A 37 2.69 -27.59 18.05
N ASP A 38 2.27 -28.68 17.41
CA ASP A 38 2.63 -30.06 17.78
C ASP A 38 3.36 -30.83 16.67
N GLY A 39 3.71 -30.17 15.57
CA GLY A 39 4.39 -30.76 14.41
C GLY A 39 3.50 -31.68 13.57
N VAL A 40 2.21 -31.82 13.89
CA VAL A 40 1.28 -32.68 13.13
C VAL A 40 0.69 -31.92 11.96
N THR A 41 0.84 -32.47 10.75
CA THR A 41 0.23 -31.91 9.54
C THR A 41 -1.29 -31.97 9.61
N ARG A 42 -1.94 -30.83 9.42
CA ARG A 42 -3.40 -30.68 9.35
C ARG A 42 -3.81 -29.97 8.08
N THR A 43 -4.94 -30.38 7.53
CA THR A 43 -5.54 -29.76 6.36
C THR A 43 -6.70 -28.87 6.76
N TYR A 44 -6.65 -27.62 6.30
CA TYR A 44 -7.65 -26.58 6.50
C TYR A 44 -8.26 -26.24 5.14
N ASN A 45 -9.58 -26.39 4.99
CA ASN A 45 -10.27 -26.14 3.74
C ASN A 45 -10.78 -24.70 3.67
N PHE A 46 -10.68 -24.07 2.50
CA PHE A 46 -11.29 -22.77 2.25
C PHE A 46 -12.75 -22.92 1.80
N PRO A 47 -13.67 -22.03 2.24
CA PRO A 47 -13.50 -20.99 3.26
C PRO A 47 -13.87 -21.47 4.68
N ALA A 48 -14.08 -22.77 4.88
CA ALA A 48 -14.69 -23.33 6.09
C ALA A 48 -13.77 -23.26 7.33
N ASP A 49 -12.51 -23.67 7.17
CA ASP A 49 -11.53 -23.81 8.26
C ASP A 49 -10.52 -22.65 8.27
N ALA A 50 -10.34 -21.99 7.12
CA ALA A 50 -9.41 -20.90 6.90
C ALA A 50 -9.98 -19.86 5.94
N THR A 51 -9.48 -18.64 6.00
CA THR A 51 -9.65 -17.63 4.96
C THR A 51 -8.36 -17.50 4.17
N GLY A 52 -8.49 -17.26 2.87
CA GLY A 52 -7.37 -17.04 1.99
C GLY A 52 -7.67 -15.92 1.02
N VAL A 53 -6.68 -15.09 0.74
CA VAL A 53 -6.76 -14.03 -0.25
C VAL A 53 -5.50 -14.11 -1.08
N PHE A 54 -5.64 -14.22 -2.40
CA PHE A 54 -4.59 -13.80 -3.31
C PHE A 54 -4.83 -12.33 -3.62
N TRP A 55 -3.79 -11.52 -3.67
CA TRP A 55 -3.90 -10.18 -4.21
C TRP A 55 -2.77 -9.92 -5.18
N ALA A 56 -3.09 -9.20 -6.25
CA ALA A 56 -2.11 -8.62 -7.13
C ALA A 56 -2.42 -7.14 -7.26
N TYR A 57 -1.39 -6.33 -7.45
CA TYR A 57 -1.57 -4.93 -7.83
C TYR A 57 -2.06 -4.86 -9.28
N GLU A 58 -3.35 -5.13 -9.47
CA GLU A 58 -4.04 -4.94 -10.73
C GLU A 58 -4.67 -3.56 -10.75
N ARG A 59 -4.51 -2.83 -11.86
CA ARG A 59 -5.14 -1.51 -12.06
C ARG A 59 -4.95 -0.60 -10.84
N TYR A 60 -3.71 -0.55 -10.35
CA TYR A 60 -3.23 0.42 -9.38
C TYR A 60 -3.63 0.22 -7.91
N TRP A 61 -4.25 -0.89 -7.54
CA TRP A 61 -4.47 -1.25 -6.13
C TRP A 61 -4.36 -2.77 -5.93
N GLY A 62 -4.12 -3.21 -4.70
CA GLY A 62 -4.14 -4.63 -4.35
C GLY A 62 -5.55 -5.17 -4.55
N THR A 63 -5.82 -5.80 -5.69
CA THR A 63 -7.10 -6.39 -6.04
C THR A 63 -7.21 -7.77 -5.38
N PRO A 64 -8.10 -7.96 -4.39
CA PRO A 64 -8.16 -9.19 -3.63
C PRO A 64 -9.05 -10.22 -4.34
N TYR A 65 -8.58 -11.45 -4.39
CA TYR A 65 -9.29 -12.64 -4.85
C TYR A 65 -9.46 -13.57 -3.66
N SER A 66 -10.65 -13.57 -3.07
CA SER A 66 -10.95 -14.37 -1.89
C SER A 66 -11.08 -15.84 -2.27
N ALA A 67 -10.44 -16.71 -1.50
CA ALA A 67 -10.49 -18.16 -1.68
C ALA A 67 -11.93 -18.67 -1.55
N THR A 68 -12.46 -19.24 -2.62
CA THR A 68 -13.81 -19.85 -2.65
C THR A 68 -13.76 -21.36 -2.59
N GLY A 69 -12.56 -21.96 -2.65
CA GLY A 69 -12.35 -23.40 -2.53
C GLY A 69 -10.87 -23.76 -2.56
N GLY A 70 -10.53 -24.97 -2.14
CA GLY A 70 -9.15 -25.45 -1.99
C GLY A 70 -8.77 -25.66 -0.52
N SER A 71 -7.48 -25.80 -0.26
CA SER A 71 -6.98 -26.11 1.09
C SER A 71 -5.53 -25.68 1.33
N LEU A 72 -5.19 -25.59 2.62
CA LEU A 72 -3.82 -25.55 3.14
C LEU A 72 -3.56 -26.83 3.93
N SER A 73 -2.41 -27.47 3.72
CA SER A 73 -1.90 -28.51 4.59
C SER A 73 -0.66 -27.99 5.30
N LEU A 74 -0.73 -27.80 6.61
CA LEU A 74 0.30 -27.15 7.42
C LEU A 74 0.70 -28.00 8.62
N SER A 75 1.98 -27.95 8.98
CA SER A 75 2.54 -28.45 10.23
C SER A 75 3.34 -27.32 10.88
N LEU A 76 2.97 -26.95 12.11
CA LEU A 76 3.71 -26.02 12.95
C LEU A 76 4.35 -26.82 14.08
N ASP A 77 5.67 -26.81 14.18
CA ASP A 77 6.40 -27.52 15.24
C ASP A 77 6.62 -26.64 16.48
N SER A 78 7.13 -27.26 17.55
CA SER A 78 7.45 -26.61 18.81
C SER A 78 8.64 -25.64 18.75
N GLN A 79 9.30 -25.56 17.59
CA GLN A 79 10.45 -24.71 17.33
C GLN A 79 10.04 -23.53 16.43
N ASP A 80 8.75 -23.26 16.35
CA ASP A 80 8.17 -22.20 15.51
C ASP A 80 8.55 -22.35 14.04
N ARG A 81 8.66 -23.59 13.54
CA ARG A 81 8.80 -23.86 12.10
C ARG A 81 7.45 -24.27 11.53
N LEU A 82 7.05 -23.57 10.48
CA LEU A 82 5.84 -23.86 9.72
C LEU A 82 6.23 -24.44 8.36
N VAL A 83 5.83 -25.68 8.10
CA VAL A 83 5.97 -26.31 6.78
C VAL A 83 4.61 -26.69 6.21
N GLY A 84 4.45 -26.61 4.89
CA GLY A 84 3.20 -27.02 4.28
C GLY A 84 3.05 -26.71 2.81
N THR A 85 1.86 -26.99 2.31
CA THR A 85 1.47 -26.76 0.92
C THR A 85 0.07 -26.18 0.84
N PHE A 86 -0.22 -25.46 -0.23
CA PHE A 86 -1.56 -24.91 -0.44
C PHE A 86 -1.94 -24.88 -1.93
N SER A 87 -3.24 -24.98 -2.16
CA SER A 87 -3.83 -24.74 -3.48
C SER A 87 -5.25 -24.24 -3.30
N PHE A 88 -5.63 -23.21 -4.03
CA PHE A 88 -6.97 -22.65 -3.93
C PHE A 88 -7.40 -21.94 -5.21
N THR A 89 -8.70 -21.76 -5.34
CA THR A 89 -9.31 -20.88 -6.34
C THR A 89 -9.77 -19.62 -5.63
N GLY A 90 -9.26 -18.48 -6.06
CA GLY A 90 -9.67 -17.16 -5.58
C GLY A 90 -10.63 -16.50 -6.57
N SER A 91 -11.61 -15.76 -6.08
CA SER A 91 -12.61 -15.07 -6.92
C SER A 91 -12.73 -13.58 -6.55
N ASN A 92 -12.91 -12.73 -7.57
CA ASN A 92 -13.28 -11.32 -7.44
C ASN A 92 -14.31 -10.97 -8.53
N GLY A 93 -15.59 -10.91 -8.15
CA GLY A 93 -16.69 -10.75 -9.10
C GLY A 93 -16.68 -11.88 -10.15
N ASN A 94 -16.58 -11.51 -11.42
CA ASN A 94 -16.56 -12.46 -12.54
C ASN A 94 -15.15 -12.94 -12.91
N ARG A 95 -14.11 -12.55 -12.15
CA ARG A 95 -12.72 -12.98 -12.36
C ARG A 95 -12.35 -14.06 -11.36
N SER A 96 -11.48 -14.98 -11.77
CA SER A 96 -10.92 -16.01 -10.91
C SER A 96 -9.42 -16.16 -11.11
N VAL A 97 -8.74 -16.58 -10.04
CA VAL A 97 -7.34 -17.01 -10.06
C VAL A 97 -7.26 -18.42 -9.53
N GLN A 98 -6.36 -19.21 -10.09
CA GLN A 98 -6.05 -20.54 -9.57
C GLN A 98 -4.62 -20.54 -9.06
N VAL A 99 -4.47 -20.72 -7.76
CA VAL A 99 -3.17 -20.90 -7.12
C VAL A 99 -2.96 -22.40 -6.94
N SER A 100 -1.92 -22.93 -7.56
CA SER A 100 -1.59 -24.35 -7.51
C SER A 100 -0.15 -24.54 -7.07
N ARG A 101 0.11 -25.64 -6.34
CA ARG A 101 1.46 -26.04 -5.89
C ARG A 101 2.15 -24.99 -5.00
N GLY A 102 1.39 -24.24 -4.21
CA GLY A 102 1.94 -23.37 -3.19
C GLY A 102 2.67 -24.19 -2.12
N ALA A 103 3.79 -23.67 -1.62
CA ALA A 103 4.57 -24.27 -0.56
C ALA A 103 4.95 -23.21 0.48
N VAL A 104 5.05 -23.63 1.73
CA VAL A 104 5.43 -22.82 2.88
C VAL A 104 6.54 -23.53 3.63
N ASP A 105 7.64 -22.82 3.90
CA ASP A 105 8.67 -23.22 4.85
C ASP A 105 9.15 -21.93 5.54
N LEU A 106 8.68 -21.71 6.76
CA LEU A 106 8.96 -20.52 7.56
C LEU A 106 9.52 -20.93 8.91
N SER A 107 10.34 -20.07 9.49
CA SER A 107 10.82 -20.23 10.86
C SER A 107 10.70 -18.91 11.62
N GLY A 108 10.30 -19.00 12.88
CA GLY A 108 10.12 -17.86 13.76
C GLY A 108 8.85 -17.05 13.50
N PHE A 109 8.34 -16.45 14.57
CA PHE A 109 7.22 -15.52 14.53
C PHE A 109 7.70 -14.08 14.40
N ILE A 110 6.94 -13.26 13.69
CA ILE A 110 7.02 -11.82 13.90
C ILE A 110 6.24 -11.51 15.17
N THR A 111 6.97 -11.15 16.22
CA THR A 111 6.42 -10.80 17.54
C THR A 111 6.17 -9.30 17.69
N GLU A 112 6.66 -8.48 16.76
CA GLU A 112 6.38 -7.06 16.76
C GLU A 112 4.92 -6.84 16.35
N PRO A 113 4.13 -6.07 17.11
CA PRO A 113 2.79 -5.72 16.68
C PRO A 113 2.91 -5.00 15.33
N LEU A 114 2.30 -5.58 14.29
CA LEU A 114 2.01 -4.88 13.04
C LEU A 114 1.00 -3.78 13.39
N THR A 115 1.48 -2.68 13.96
CA THR A 115 0.65 -1.52 14.20
C THR A 115 0.26 -0.99 12.83
N ALA A 116 -0.94 -1.35 12.39
CA ALA A 116 -1.75 -0.51 11.52
C ALA A 116 -2.10 0.78 12.28
N ARG A 117 -1.08 1.52 12.76
CA ARG A 117 -1.27 2.87 13.25
C ARG A 117 -1.72 3.65 12.03
N LEU A 118 -2.96 4.17 12.10
CA LEU A 118 -3.35 5.30 11.27
C LEU A 118 -2.18 6.30 11.30
N PRO A 119 -1.69 6.77 10.14
CA PRO A 119 -0.54 7.66 10.09
C PRO A 119 -0.69 8.81 11.08
N GLU A 120 0.14 8.85 12.13
CA GLU A 120 0.25 10.04 12.95
C GLU A 120 0.66 11.22 12.05
N VAL A 121 0.08 12.39 12.33
CA VAL A 121 0.37 13.63 11.61
C VAL A 121 1.76 14.08 12.00
N THR A 122 2.76 13.75 11.20
CA THR A 122 4.16 14.06 11.49
C THR A 122 4.71 15.11 10.53
N GLY A 123 3.97 16.16 10.18
CA GLY A 123 4.46 17.16 9.24
C GLY A 123 4.08 18.58 9.63
N THR A 124 4.95 19.54 9.31
CA THR A 124 4.63 20.98 9.35
C THR A 124 4.95 21.59 8.00
N GLY A 125 4.22 22.64 7.61
CA GLY A 125 4.37 23.30 6.31
C GLY A 125 3.08 23.29 5.50
N TYR A 126 3.17 23.25 4.16
CA TYR A 126 2.02 23.42 3.28
C TYR A 126 2.07 22.53 2.02
N MET A 127 0.90 22.33 1.43
CA MET A 127 0.73 21.80 0.08
C MET A 127 -0.52 22.42 -0.53
N ASP A 128 -0.33 23.33 -1.49
CA ASP A 128 -1.40 24.16 -2.04
C ASP A 128 -1.33 24.25 -3.56
N GLY A 129 -2.49 24.33 -4.20
CA GLY A 129 -2.63 24.51 -5.64
C GLY A 129 -4.01 24.12 -6.14
N THR A 130 -4.08 23.36 -7.23
CA THR A 130 -5.33 23.02 -7.91
C THR A 130 -5.43 21.57 -8.38
N VAL A 131 -6.67 21.07 -8.43
CA VAL A 131 -7.10 19.78 -8.98
C VAL A 131 -8.22 20.03 -9.99
N VAL A 132 -7.86 20.34 -11.24
CA VAL A 132 -8.82 20.80 -12.27
C VAL A 132 -9.37 19.60 -13.07
N GLY A 133 -10.71 19.51 -13.14
CA GLY A 133 -11.41 18.40 -13.80
C GLY A 133 -11.50 17.13 -12.94
N GLY A 134 -11.01 17.19 -11.70
CA GLY A 134 -11.11 16.09 -10.74
C GLY A 134 -12.49 15.98 -10.09
N PRO A 135 -12.68 15.02 -9.17
CA PRO A 135 -13.95 14.76 -8.51
C PRO A 135 -14.28 15.76 -7.38
N ALA A 136 -13.46 16.80 -7.19
CA ALA A 136 -13.70 17.85 -6.21
C ALA A 136 -14.62 18.93 -6.81
N PRO A 137 -15.64 19.41 -6.07
CA PRO A 137 -16.48 20.51 -6.55
C PRO A 137 -15.69 21.81 -6.68
N ASP A 138 -14.76 22.06 -5.77
CA ASP A 138 -13.80 23.16 -5.84
C ASP A 138 -12.48 22.64 -6.43
N PRO A 139 -11.95 23.25 -7.52
CA PRO A 139 -10.65 22.90 -8.04
C PRO A 139 -9.49 23.35 -7.13
N THR A 140 -9.72 24.15 -6.09
CA THR A 140 -8.69 24.59 -5.15
C THR A 140 -8.33 23.45 -4.21
N PHE A 141 -7.03 23.16 -4.13
CA PHE A 141 -6.48 22.26 -3.14
C PHE A 141 -5.64 23.03 -2.14
N SER A 142 -6.05 23.00 -0.87
CA SER A 142 -5.25 23.54 0.23
C SER A 142 -5.21 22.53 1.36
N ALA A 143 -4.00 22.02 1.63
CA ALA A 143 -3.84 20.97 2.62
C ALA A 143 -4.03 21.52 4.04
N THR A 144 -5.17 21.21 4.64
CA THR A 144 -5.40 21.37 6.08
C THR A 144 -4.43 20.56 6.96
N MET A 145 -3.82 19.52 6.39
CA MET A 145 -2.91 18.64 7.10
C MET A 145 -1.82 18.10 6.18
N VAL A 146 -0.57 18.13 6.63
CA VAL A 146 0.58 17.64 5.86
C VAL A 146 1.37 16.58 6.62
N THR A 147 2.06 15.72 5.88
CA THR A 147 2.93 14.67 6.46
C THR A 147 4.13 14.47 5.55
N ALA A 148 5.34 14.48 6.10
CA ALA A 148 6.53 13.96 5.45
C ALA A 148 7.17 12.95 6.40
N ARG A 149 7.40 11.71 5.95
CA ARG A 149 7.98 10.67 6.80
C ARG A 149 8.64 9.55 6.02
N LYS A 150 9.60 8.88 6.64
CA LYS A 150 10.15 7.61 6.15
C LYS A 150 9.24 6.45 6.58
N ILE A 151 8.87 5.60 5.64
CA ILE A 151 8.23 4.32 5.86
C ILE A 151 9.27 3.21 5.68
N GLN A 152 9.45 2.44 6.74
CA GLN A 152 10.09 1.14 6.65
C GLN A 152 9.03 0.16 6.19
N ASP A 153 9.19 -0.41 5.01
CA ASP A 153 8.24 -1.41 4.54
C ASP A 153 8.48 -2.70 5.33
N PRO A 154 7.56 -3.10 6.22
CA PRO A 154 7.75 -4.32 6.98
C PRO A 154 7.86 -5.53 6.05
N LEU A 155 7.29 -5.50 4.84
CA LEU A 155 7.30 -6.61 3.88
C LEU A 155 8.55 -6.66 2.99
N GLY A 156 9.50 -5.73 3.16
CA GLY A 156 10.83 -5.79 2.56
C GLY A 156 10.93 -5.42 1.08
N SER A 157 9.92 -4.75 0.49
CA SER A 157 9.94 -4.41 -0.94
C SER A 157 10.91 -3.26 -1.26
N ARG A 158 10.88 -2.18 -0.46
CA ARG A 158 11.89 -1.09 -0.38
C ARG A 158 11.42 -0.08 0.68
N ASP A 159 12.33 0.50 1.45
CA ASP A 159 11.99 1.70 2.25
C ASP A 159 11.63 2.87 1.31
N TYR A 160 10.69 3.72 1.72
CA TYR A 160 10.29 4.89 0.94
C TYR A 160 9.89 6.06 1.84
N PHE A 161 9.97 7.26 1.30
CA PHE A 161 9.39 8.46 1.90
C PHE A 161 7.96 8.67 1.39
N GLN A 162 7.06 9.03 2.30
CA GLN A 162 5.71 9.54 1.99
C GLN A 162 5.67 11.05 2.23
N VAL A 163 5.21 11.80 1.25
CA VAL A 163 4.88 13.22 1.35
C VAL A 163 3.41 13.39 1.00
N ILE A 164 2.59 13.87 1.94
CA ILE A 164 1.14 13.88 1.82
C ILE A 164 0.61 15.26 2.17
N GLY A 165 -0.26 15.80 1.32
CA GLY A 165 -1.21 16.85 1.67
C GLY A 165 -2.62 16.28 1.76
N ARG A 166 -3.38 16.67 2.78
CA ARG A 166 -4.78 16.28 2.98
C ARG A 166 -5.65 17.52 3.18
N GLN A 167 -6.76 17.55 2.47
CA GLN A 167 -7.80 18.55 2.57
C GLN A 167 -9.09 17.88 3.01
N TRP A 168 -9.60 18.27 4.18
CA TRP A 168 -10.93 17.87 4.63
C TRP A 168 -12.00 18.66 3.88
N ASP A 169 -13.08 17.97 3.52
CA ASP A 169 -14.28 18.61 3.01
C ASP A 169 -15.12 19.05 4.21
N ASP A 170 -15.28 20.36 4.40
CA ASP A 170 -16.02 20.92 5.54
C ASP A 170 -17.53 20.68 5.41
N ASP A 171 -18.03 20.47 4.18
CA ASP A 171 -19.46 20.31 3.89
C ASP A 171 -19.90 18.84 3.90
N ILE A 172 -18.98 17.90 3.65
CA ILE A 172 -19.26 16.46 3.61
C ILE A 172 -18.47 15.72 4.68
N ALA A 173 -19.17 15.33 5.75
CA ALA A 173 -18.62 14.60 6.88
C ALA A 173 -17.73 13.42 6.43
N GLN A 174 -16.51 13.37 6.98
CA GLN A 174 -15.52 12.30 6.78
C GLN A 174 -15.03 12.12 5.33
N THR A 175 -15.26 13.09 4.45
CA THR A 175 -14.65 13.11 3.12
C THR A 175 -13.37 13.91 3.15
N GLN A 176 -12.29 13.34 2.63
CA GLN A 176 -11.02 14.04 2.48
C GLN A 176 -10.43 13.77 1.11
N SER A 177 -9.86 14.80 0.53
CA SER A 177 -8.98 14.72 -0.63
C SER A 177 -7.54 14.62 -0.16
N LEU A 178 -6.72 13.84 -0.84
CA LEU A 178 -5.30 13.73 -0.57
C LEU A 178 -4.49 13.71 -1.85
N ILE A 179 -3.30 14.30 -1.77
CA ILE A 179 -2.22 14.14 -2.75
C ILE A 179 -1.09 13.44 -2.01
N LEU A 180 -0.74 12.24 -2.48
CA LEU A 180 0.33 11.40 -1.95
C LEU A 180 1.46 11.34 -2.97
N ILE A 181 2.67 11.68 -2.51
CA ILE A 181 3.91 11.52 -3.26
C ILE A 181 4.73 10.44 -2.55
N VAL A 182 5.16 9.43 -3.29
CA VAL A 182 6.02 8.34 -2.79
C VAL A 182 7.38 8.44 -3.47
N VAL A 183 8.43 8.52 -2.66
CA VAL A 183 9.83 8.63 -3.11
C VAL A 183 10.64 7.48 -2.51
N PRO A 184 11.09 6.49 -3.30
CA PRO A 184 11.93 5.41 -2.78
C PRO A 184 13.20 5.93 -2.10
N VAL A 185 13.66 5.26 -1.04
CA VAL A 185 14.94 5.62 -0.39
C VAL A 185 16.10 5.40 -1.37
N GLY A 186 17.04 6.35 -1.38
CA GLY A 186 18.18 6.37 -2.29
C GLY A 186 17.87 6.91 -3.69
N THR A 187 16.66 7.42 -3.94
CA THR A 187 16.34 8.13 -5.19
C THR A 187 17.25 9.34 -5.36
N THR A 188 17.97 9.41 -6.47
CA THR A 188 18.87 10.53 -6.80
C THR A 188 18.27 11.45 -7.85
N GLY A 189 18.57 12.75 -7.78
CA GLY A 189 18.05 13.76 -8.70
C GLY A 189 16.89 14.55 -8.08
N THR A 190 16.49 15.62 -8.77
CA THR A 190 15.51 16.59 -8.27
C THR A 190 14.35 16.81 -9.22
N ARG A 191 14.34 16.18 -10.39
CA ARG A 191 13.27 16.35 -11.37
C ARG A 191 12.95 15.01 -12.01
N PHE A 192 11.68 14.63 -11.96
CA PHE A 192 11.21 13.32 -12.41
C PHE A 192 10.04 13.50 -13.35
N GLU A 193 10.13 12.84 -14.51
CA GLU A 193 8.99 12.68 -15.41
C GLU A 193 8.04 11.66 -14.79
N LEU A 194 6.78 12.04 -14.68
CA LEU A 194 5.75 11.18 -14.11
C LEU A 194 5.12 10.37 -15.21
N SER A 195 4.99 9.07 -14.94
CA SER A 195 4.34 8.10 -15.78
C SER A 195 3.78 7.00 -14.88
N ARG A 196 3.03 6.06 -15.46
CA ARG A 196 2.50 4.89 -14.74
C ARG A 196 3.59 4.05 -14.06
N SER A 197 4.82 4.12 -14.58
CA SER A 197 6.00 3.36 -14.16
C SER A 197 7.10 4.20 -13.50
N SER A 198 6.82 5.47 -13.21
CA SER A 198 7.82 6.39 -12.63
C SER A 198 8.31 5.93 -11.25
N GLU A 199 9.60 6.16 -10.97
CA GLU A 199 10.22 5.84 -9.67
C GLU A 199 9.59 6.67 -8.54
N VAL A 200 9.41 7.97 -8.78
CA VAL A 200 8.64 8.86 -7.90
C VAL A 200 7.18 8.80 -8.34
N ARG A 201 6.29 8.46 -7.41
CA ARG A 201 4.87 8.30 -7.71
C ARG A 201 4.04 9.40 -7.11
N VAL A 202 2.97 9.74 -7.82
CA VAL A 202 1.97 10.70 -7.38
C VAL A 202 0.59 10.07 -7.52
N THR A 203 -0.18 10.16 -6.44
CA THR A 203 -1.54 9.66 -6.34
C THR A 203 -2.44 10.76 -5.80
N TYR A 204 -3.60 10.94 -6.42
CA TYR A 204 -4.71 11.67 -5.82
C TYR A 204 -5.75 10.70 -5.29
N GLY A 205 -6.28 10.96 -4.10
CA GLY A 205 -7.38 10.17 -3.54
C GLY A 205 -8.49 11.08 -3.04
N ARG A 206 -9.74 10.66 -3.20
CA ARG A 206 -10.86 11.19 -2.41
C ARG A 206 -11.44 10.05 -1.58
N VAL A 207 -11.01 9.98 -0.32
CA VAL A 207 -11.35 8.90 0.60
C VAL A 207 -12.86 8.94 0.85
N ASN A 208 -13.51 7.76 0.82
CA ASN A 208 -14.95 7.58 0.95
C ASN A 208 -15.83 8.15 -0.19
N ALA A 209 -15.24 8.63 -1.30
CA ALA A 209 -16.03 9.20 -2.41
C ALA A 209 -15.56 8.81 -3.84
N TYR A 210 -14.26 8.73 -4.12
CA TYR A 210 -13.74 8.53 -5.49
C TYR A 210 -12.71 7.41 -5.66
N ALA A 211 -12.15 6.88 -4.56
CA ALA A 211 -10.93 6.07 -4.57
C ALA A 211 -9.72 6.86 -5.10
N PHE A 212 -8.76 6.19 -5.75
CA PHE A 212 -7.45 6.74 -6.10
C PHE A 212 -7.25 6.89 -7.63
N ALA A 213 -6.61 7.98 -8.04
CA ALA A 213 -6.13 8.26 -9.39
C ALA A 213 -4.60 8.42 -9.37
N TYR A 214 -3.93 7.98 -10.42
CA TYR A 214 -2.47 7.87 -10.47
C TYR A 214 -1.90 8.72 -11.58
N ALA A 215 -0.71 9.30 -11.37
CA ALA A 215 -0.05 10.08 -12.40
C ALA A 215 0.24 9.24 -13.65
N ILE A 216 -0.13 9.79 -14.80
CA ILE A 216 0.08 9.18 -16.12
C ILE A 216 1.02 9.99 -17.00
N SER A 217 1.17 11.28 -16.72
CA SER A 217 2.09 12.20 -17.42
C SER A 217 2.38 13.44 -16.56
N GLY A 218 3.43 14.17 -16.91
CA GLY A 218 3.79 15.44 -16.28
C GLY A 218 5.10 15.34 -15.51
N TRP A 219 5.29 16.25 -14.55
CA TRP A 219 6.57 16.41 -13.86
C TRP A 219 6.39 16.72 -12.39
N ILE A 220 7.30 16.17 -11.58
CA ILE A 220 7.56 16.64 -10.23
C ILE A 220 8.99 17.18 -10.16
N THR A 221 9.16 18.32 -9.50
CA THR A 221 10.46 18.94 -9.24
C THR A 221 10.60 19.20 -7.75
N PHE A 222 11.65 18.67 -7.15
CA PHE A 222 12.04 18.89 -5.77
C PHE A 222 13.07 20.01 -5.69
N THR A 223 12.82 21.00 -4.84
CA THR A 223 13.84 21.94 -4.36
C THR A 223 14.53 21.41 -3.10
N SER A 224 13.88 20.48 -2.38
CA SER A 224 14.45 19.73 -1.25
C SER A 224 13.91 18.30 -1.25
N MET A 225 14.80 17.31 -1.21
CA MET A 225 14.43 15.89 -1.16
C MET A 225 14.02 15.48 0.26
N PRO A 226 13.02 14.60 0.44
CA PRO A 226 12.55 14.19 1.77
C PRO A 226 13.64 13.59 2.67
N GLU A 227 14.70 13.01 2.09
CA GLU A 227 15.87 12.53 2.82
C GLU A 227 16.64 13.62 3.58
N THR A 228 16.38 14.91 3.33
CA THR A 228 16.97 16.01 4.10
C THR A 228 16.20 16.33 5.38
N GLY A 229 15.06 15.66 5.63
CA GLY A 229 14.10 16.05 6.67
C GLY A 229 13.10 17.11 6.21
N ARG A 230 13.21 17.58 4.96
CA ARG A 230 12.27 18.52 4.33
C ARG A 230 12.01 18.13 2.87
N ALA A 231 10.75 17.91 2.54
CA ALA A 231 10.29 17.71 1.17
C ALA A 231 9.70 19.02 0.64
N ALA A 232 10.35 19.65 -0.34
CA ALA A 232 9.87 20.89 -0.94
C ALA A 232 9.96 20.82 -2.46
N GLY A 233 9.00 21.42 -3.16
CA GLY A 233 8.95 21.36 -4.62
C GLY A 233 7.62 21.77 -5.24
N SER A 234 7.47 21.42 -6.51
CA SER A 234 6.29 21.65 -7.33
C SER A 234 5.91 20.40 -8.12
N LEU A 235 4.62 20.18 -8.29
CA LEU A 235 4.01 19.10 -9.04
C LEU A 235 3.10 19.71 -10.11
N ASP A 236 3.22 19.25 -11.35
CA ASP A 236 2.33 19.59 -12.47
C ASP A 236 2.12 18.32 -13.30
N CYS A 237 0.98 17.66 -13.14
CA CYS A 237 0.75 16.34 -13.73
C CYS A 237 -0.70 16.07 -14.09
N MET A 238 -0.90 15.10 -14.98
CA MET A 238 -2.19 14.48 -15.22
C MET A 238 -2.29 13.19 -14.43
N VAL A 239 -3.40 13.00 -13.74
CA VAL A 239 -3.74 11.74 -13.06
C VAL A 239 -4.98 11.10 -13.69
N GLN A 240 -5.08 9.78 -13.54
CA GLN A 240 -6.20 9.02 -14.06
C GLN A 240 -6.61 7.89 -13.11
N ARG A 241 -7.92 7.70 -12.95
CA ARG A 241 -8.50 6.50 -12.32
C ARG A 241 -8.95 5.55 -13.42
N ASN A 242 -8.36 4.35 -13.48
CA ASN A 242 -8.67 3.36 -14.51
C ASN A 242 -8.63 3.94 -15.94
N GLU A 243 -9.77 3.93 -16.63
CA GLU A 243 -9.97 4.43 -17.99
C GLU A 243 -10.81 5.72 -18.02
N ASP A 244 -11.08 6.32 -16.85
CA ASP A 244 -11.82 7.59 -16.76
C ASP A 244 -11.04 8.73 -17.44
N PRO A 245 -11.69 9.83 -17.85
CA PRO A 245 -10.99 11.00 -18.36
C PRO A 245 -9.91 11.49 -17.37
N PRO A 246 -8.65 11.71 -17.82
CA PRO A 246 -7.60 12.25 -16.97
C PRO A 246 -7.92 13.67 -16.50
N PHE A 247 -7.41 14.03 -15.33
CA PHE A 247 -7.54 15.37 -14.76
C PHE A 247 -6.22 15.90 -14.22
N ALA A 248 -6.11 17.22 -14.10
CA ALA A 248 -4.85 17.89 -13.81
C ALA A 248 -4.67 18.15 -12.31
N ILE A 249 -3.45 17.97 -11.82
CA ILE A 249 -3.01 18.39 -10.49
C ILE A 249 -1.84 19.32 -10.66
N LYS A 250 -1.92 20.48 -10.02
CA LYS A 250 -0.83 21.45 -9.95
C LYS A 250 -0.69 21.99 -8.55
N VAL A 251 0.35 21.59 -7.83
CA VAL A 251 0.57 22.02 -6.43
C VAL A 251 2.01 22.38 -6.17
N ASN A 252 2.22 23.29 -5.22
CA ASN A 252 3.51 23.51 -4.58
C ASN A 252 3.45 22.93 -3.16
N PHE A 253 4.57 22.42 -2.67
CA PHE A 253 4.66 21.86 -1.34
C PHE A 253 5.98 22.22 -0.68
N ASP A 254 5.94 22.36 0.63
CA ASP A 254 7.10 22.54 1.50
C ASP A 254 6.75 21.98 2.87
N ILE A 255 7.23 20.78 3.17
CA ILE A 255 6.81 20.00 4.34
C ILE A 255 8.06 19.49 5.06
N SER A 256 8.17 19.79 6.34
CA SER A 256 9.25 19.34 7.21
C SER A 256 8.79 18.16 8.08
N ASP A 257 9.65 17.15 8.22
CA ASP A 257 9.49 16.03 9.16
C ASP A 257 10.02 16.46 10.54
N PRO A 258 9.17 16.62 11.57
CA PRO A 258 9.57 17.09 12.89
C PRO A 258 10.42 16.06 13.65
N VAL A 259 10.50 14.80 13.19
CA VAL A 259 11.23 13.72 13.88
C VAL A 259 12.73 13.75 13.60
N ARG A 260 13.19 14.55 12.64
CA ARG A 260 14.61 14.88 12.43
C ARG A 260 14.92 16.29 12.90
N GLN A 261 14.92 16.51 14.21
CA GLN A 261 15.83 17.50 14.78
C GLN A 261 17.08 16.75 15.26
N PRO A 262 18.29 17.29 15.01
CA PRO A 262 19.56 16.66 15.39
C PRO A 262 19.68 16.42 16.90
#